data_AF-A0A2G1X0Q9-F1
#
_entry.id   AF-A0A2G1X0Q9-F1
#
_cell.length_a   1.000
_cell.length_b   1.000
_cell.length_c   1.000
_cell.angle_alpha   90.00
_cell.angle_beta   90.00
_cell.angle_gamma   90.00
#
_symmetry.space_group_name_H-M   'P 1'
#
loop_
_entity.id
_entity.type
_entity.pdbx_description
1 polymer ?
#
loop_
_entity_poly.entity_id
_entity_poly.type
_entity_poly.pdbx_seq_one_letter_code
_entity_poly.pdbx_strand_id
1 'polypeptide(L)'
;ASTLTDHLIRLEEVGLIEAIERDREGLERGQPYRFFQLTDAARELFDQNNLFEPDAYRELFAEVERTDEIKAAEGVERPNGRN
;
A
#
# COMPACT_ATOMS: atom_id res chain seq x y z
N ALA A 1 15.13 -2.81 -11.54
CA ALA A 1 14.08 -2.49 -10.56
C ALA A 1 13.66 -3.74 -9.75
N SER A 2 14.62 -4.48 -9.18
CA SER A 2 14.34 -5.82 -8.61
C SER A 2 14.09 -5.83 -7.10
N THR A 3 14.57 -4.85 -6.33
CA THR A 3 14.54 -4.99 -4.87
C THR A 3 13.14 -4.85 -4.28
N LEU A 4 12.34 -3.84 -4.67
CA LEU A 4 11.05 -3.61 -4.02
C LEU A 4 10.06 -4.79 -4.23
N THR A 5 9.93 -5.27 -5.46
CA THR A 5 9.02 -6.39 -5.77
C THR A 5 9.42 -7.66 -5.05
N ASP A 6 10.73 -7.97 -4.98
CA ASP A 6 11.23 -9.15 -4.27
C ASP A 6 10.94 -9.06 -2.76
N HIS A 7 11.05 -7.86 -2.18
CA HIS A 7 10.69 -7.65 -0.77
C HIS A 7 9.19 -7.81 -0.54
N LEU A 8 8.35 -7.28 -1.43
CA LEU A 8 6.90 -7.43 -1.34
C LEU A 8 6.48 -8.90 -1.42
N ILE A 9 7.04 -9.66 -2.37
CA ILE A 9 6.79 -11.11 -2.49
C ILE A 9 7.15 -11.81 -1.18
N ARG A 10 8.34 -11.52 -0.63
CA ARG A 10 8.78 -12.14 0.62
C ARG A 10 7.88 -11.77 1.81
N LEU A 11 7.43 -10.52 1.89
CA LEU A 11 6.51 -10.06 2.94
C LEU A 11 5.13 -10.73 2.82
N GLU A 12 4.67 -10.98 1.59
CA GLU A 12 3.43 -11.69 1.30
C GLU A 12 3.55 -13.18 1.67
N GLU A 13 4.66 -13.83 1.32
CA GLU A 13 4.93 -15.23 1.65
C GLU A 13 4.93 -15.51 3.17
N VAL A 14 5.41 -14.56 3.98
CA VAL A 14 5.39 -14.68 5.44
C VAL A 14 4.07 -14.20 6.08
N GLY A 15 3.11 -13.76 5.27
CA GLY A 15 1.79 -13.32 5.72
C GLY A 15 1.76 -11.95 6.41
N LEU A 16 2.80 -11.12 6.23
CA LEU A 16 2.81 -9.76 6.78
C LEU A 16 1.99 -8.78 5.96
N ILE A 17 1.91 -9.01 4.65
CA ILE A 17 1.07 -8.25 3.74
C ILE A 17 0.16 -9.21 2.96
N GLU A 18 -0.93 -8.66 2.44
CA GLU A 18 -1.76 -9.32 1.44
C GLU A 18 -1.88 -8.43 0.20
N ALA A 19 -1.88 -9.06 -0.98
CA ALA A 19 -2.14 -8.40 -2.24
C ALA A 19 -3.63 -8.44 -2.57
N ILE A 20 -4.19 -7.28 -2.90
CA ILE A 20 -5.58 -7.15 -3.37
C ILE A 20 -5.55 -6.69 -4.81
N GLU A 21 -6.04 -7.55 -5.69
CA GLU A 21 -6.15 -7.24 -7.10
C GLU A 21 -7.57 -6.76 -7.42
N ARG A 22 -7.66 -5.64 -8.13
CA ARG A 22 -8.89 -5.17 -8.75
C ARG A 22 -9.05 -5.82 -10.11
N ASP A 23 -10.30 -5.94 -10.54
CA ASP A 23 -10.57 -6.33 -11.92
C ASP A 23 -9.89 -5.33 -12.87
N ARG A 24 -9.24 -5.89 -13.89
CA ARG A 24 -8.57 -5.12 -14.94
C ARG A 24 -9.57 -4.59 -15.96
N GLU A 25 -10.78 -5.15 -15.98
CA GLU A 25 -11.85 -4.71 -16.86
C GLU A 25 -12.30 -3.29 -16.48
N GLY A 26 -12.13 -2.35 -17.42
CA GLY A 26 -12.49 -0.94 -17.24
C GLY A 26 -11.41 -0.05 -16.62
N LEU A 27 -10.19 -0.55 -16.36
CA LEU A 27 -9.10 0.29 -15.87
C LEU A 27 -8.50 1.15 -17.00
N GLU A 28 -8.32 2.44 -16.73
CA GLU A 28 -7.59 3.34 -17.61
C GLU A 28 -6.08 3.09 -17.55
N ARG A 29 -5.37 3.45 -18.64
CA ARG A 29 -3.92 3.26 -18.73
C ARG A 29 -3.22 4.07 -17.63
N GLY A 30 -2.55 3.36 -16.72
CA GLY A 30 -1.83 3.97 -15.59
C GLY A 30 -2.54 3.81 -14.24
N GLN A 31 -3.78 3.29 -14.23
CA GLN A 31 -4.45 2.98 -12.97
C GLN A 31 -3.86 1.72 -12.31
N PRO A 32 -3.57 1.76 -11.01
CA PRO A 32 -3.08 0.60 -10.28
C PRO A 32 -4.16 -0.48 -10.19
N TYR A 33 -3.80 -1.72 -10.53
CA TYR A 33 -4.68 -2.88 -10.42
C TYR A 33 -4.32 -3.79 -9.23
N ARG A 34 -3.12 -3.66 -8.66
CA ARG A 34 -2.65 -4.46 -7.52
C ARG A 34 -2.28 -3.53 -6.38
N PHE A 35 -2.91 -3.76 -5.24
CA PHE A 35 -2.69 -3.03 -3.99
C PHE A 35 -2.12 -3.98 -2.95
N PHE A 36 -1.38 -3.43 -1.99
CA PHE A 36 -0.84 -4.19 -0.86
C PHE A 36 -1.34 -3.56 0.43
N GLN A 37 -1.78 -4.38 1.37
CA GLN A 37 -2.10 -3.94 2.73
C GLN A 37 -1.43 -4.84 3.76
N LEU A 38 -1.18 -4.30 4.95
CA LEU A 38 -0.78 -5.11 6.10
C LEU A 38 -1.93 -6.02 6.51
N THR A 39 -1.62 -7.26 6.88
CA THR A 39 -2.60 -8.14 7.51
C THR A 39 -2.90 -7.66 8.94
N ASP A 40 -4.08 -7.99 9.47
CA ASP A 40 -4.44 -7.61 10.85
C ASP A 40 -3.42 -8.16 11.87
N ALA A 41 -2.97 -9.40 11.68
CA ALA A 41 -1.95 -10.02 12.54
C ALA A 41 -0.61 -9.28 12.48
N ALA A 42 -0.19 -8.82 11.30
CA ALA A 42 1.03 -8.03 11.16
C ALA A 42 0.88 -6.66 11.82
N ARG A 43 -0.29 -6.03 11.70
CA ARG A 43 -0.58 -4.75 12.33
C ARG A 43 -0.49 -4.85 13.85
N GLU A 44 -1.12 -5.86 14.44
CA GLU A 44 -1.05 -6.11 15.89
C GLU A 44 0.40 -6.34 16.35
N LEU A 45 1.17 -7.14 15.62
CA LEU A 45 2.58 -7.39 15.93
C LEU A 45 3.41 -6.11 15.92
N PHE A 46 3.18 -5.24 14.94
CA PHE A 46 3.93 -3.99 14.80
C PHE A 46 3.56 -2.96 15.86
N ASP A 47 2.28 -2.87 16.20
CA ASP A 47 1.77 -1.98 17.25
C ASP A 47 2.28 -2.42 18.64
N GLN A 48 2.35 -3.74 18.91
CA GLN A 48 2.92 -4.27 20.15
C GLN A 48 4.41 -3.92 20.34
N ASN A 49 5.17 -3.85 19.25
CA ASN A 49 6.59 -3.55 19.28
C ASN A 49 6.90 -2.05 19.11
N ASN A 50 5.86 -1.20 19.01
CA ASN A 50 5.97 0.24 18.76
C ASN A 50 6.89 0.56 17.56
N LEU A 51 6.80 -0.24 16.50
CA LEU A 51 7.70 -0.14 15.34
C LEU A 51 7.38 1.07 14.45
N PHE A 52 6.15 1.57 14.50
CA PHE A 52 5.70 2.68 13.67
C PHE A 52 4.96 3.70 14.52
N GLU A 53 5.34 4.97 14.37
CA GLU A 53 4.61 6.12 14.92
C GLU A 53 3.67 6.65 13.82
N PRO A 54 2.37 6.28 13.80
CA PRO A 54 1.50 6.49 12.64
C PRO A 54 1.37 7.97 12.27
N ASP A 55 1.32 8.85 13.26
CA ASP A 55 1.14 10.28 13.06
C ASP A 55 2.39 10.92 12.46
N ALA A 56 3.58 10.54 12.93
CA ALA A 56 4.84 11.02 12.36
C ALA A 56 5.01 10.62 10.88
N TYR A 57 4.64 9.39 10.53
CA TYR A 57 4.66 8.95 9.13
C TYR A 57 3.60 9.66 8.28
N ARG A 58 2.39 9.89 8.81
CA ARG A 58 1.34 10.64 8.11
C ARG A 58 1.77 12.06 7.77
N GLU A 59 2.38 12.77 8.72
CA GLU A 59 2.91 14.11 8.52
C GLU A 59 4.00 14.10 7.44
N LEU A 60 4.96 13.17 7.52
CA LEU A 60 6.02 13.04 6.54
C LEU A 60 5.49 12.81 5.12
N PHE A 61 4.52 11.91 4.94
CA PHE A 61 3.92 11.65 3.63
C PHE A 61 2.99 12.77 3.16
N ALA A 62 2.43 13.59 4.05
CA ALA A 62 1.62 14.74 3.66
C ALA A 62 2.49 15.79 2.93
N GLU A 63 3.72 15.98 3.37
CA GLU A 63 4.67 16.96 2.82
C GLU A 63 5.29 16.53 1.48
N VAL A 64 5.18 15.26 1.09
CA VAL A 64 5.76 14.76 -0.17
C VAL A 64 5.06 15.38 -1.37
N GLU A 65 5.85 15.98 -2.25
CA GLU A 65 5.37 16.44 -3.55
C GLU A 65 4.91 15.26 -4.40
N ARG A 66 3.63 15.25 -4.75
CA ARG A 66 3.02 14.20 -5.57
C ARG A 66 2.95 14.69 -7.01
N THR A 67 3.52 13.91 -7.93
CA THR A 67 3.30 14.10 -9.37
C THR A 67 1.83 13.85 -9.71
N ASP A 68 1.39 14.34 -10.88
CA ASP A 68 -0.01 14.15 -11.30
C ASP A 68 -0.39 12.67 -11.47
N GLU A 69 0.57 11.83 -11.87
CA GLU A 69 0.38 10.37 -11.93
C GLU A 69 0.15 9.76 -10.54
N ILE A 70 0.92 10.18 -9.54
CA ILE A 70 0.74 9.71 -8.15
C ILE A 70 -0.60 10.20 -7.58
N LYS A 71 -0.98 11.45 -7.81
CA LYS A 71 -2.28 11.98 -7.38
C LYS A 71 -3.44 11.23 -8.04
N ALA A 72 -3.32 10.93 -9.33
CA ALA A 72 -4.33 10.14 -10.05
C ALA A 72 -4.44 8.73 -9.47
N ALA A 73 -3.31 8.07 -9.19
CA ALA A 73 -3.29 6.75 -8.57
C ALA A 73 -3.84 6.74 -7.14
N GLU A 74 -3.56 7.77 -6.34
CA GLU A 74 -4.08 7.91 -4.97
C GLU A 74 -5.58 8.19 -4.90
N GLY A 75 -6.14 8.85 -5.93
CA GLY A 75 -7.57 9.18 -6.01
C GLY A 75 -8.49 8.04 -6.49
N VAL A 76 -7.91 6.91 -6.94
CA VAL A 76 -8.69 5.75 -7.38
C VAL A 76 -9.33 5.04 -6.18
N GLU A 77 -10.57 4.58 -6.34
CA GLU A 77 -11.27 3.79 -5.31
C GLU A 77 -10.47 2.54 -4.94
N ARG A 78 -10.05 2.45 -3.67
CA ARG A 78 -9.28 1.31 -3.18
C ARG A 78 -10.20 0.12 -2.90
N PRO A 79 -9.77 -1.13 -3.17
CA PRO A 79 -10.65 -2.31 -3.13
C PRO A 79 -11.24 -2.68 -1.75
N ASN A 80 -10.89 -1.96 -0.69
CA ASN A 80 -11.45 -2.13 0.67
C ASN A 80 -12.15 -0.87 1.22
N GLY A 81 -12.38 0.16 0.41
CA GLY A 81 -13.03 1.41 0.84
C GLY A 81 -12.23 2.28 1.82
N ARG A 82 -10.96 1.92 2.10
CA ARG A 82 -10.02 2.75 2.87
C ARG A 82 -9.32 3.72 1.92
N ASN A 83 -9.81 4.95 1.83
CA ASN A 83 -9.05 6.09 1.30
C ASN A 83 -8.34 6.82 2.43
#